data_AF-A0A8K0PGR9-F1
#
_entry.id   AF-A0A8K0PGR9-F1
#
_cell.length_a   1.000
_cell.length_b   1.000
_cell.length_c   1.000
_cell.angle_alpha   90.00
_cell.angle_beta   90.00
_cell.angle_gamma   90.00
#
_symmetry.space_group_name_H-M   'P 1'
#
loop_
_entity.id
_entity.type
_entity.pdbx_description
1 polymer ?
#
loop_
_entity_poly.entity_id
_entity_poly.type
_entity_poly.pdbx_seq_one_letter_code
_entity_poly.pdbx_strand_id
1 'polypeptide(L)'
;MSAEFKKAAEDSRKLKQKPNQDELLELYSNFKQGSQDPPFEKIDKPGMFDLTGKAKYNAWQKVVDAGTTPAAAQANYVKLVEGLKKKYGFDG
;
A
#
# COMPACT_ATOMS: atom_id res chain seq x y z
N MET A 1 -14.28 0.57 0.65
CA MET A 1 -13.31 -0.53 0.69
C MET A 1 -14.04 -1.86 0.54
N SER A 2 -13.54 -2.75 -0.32
CA SER A 2 -14.07 -4.12 -0.48
C SER A 2 -13.72 -5.03 0.71
N ALA A 3 -14.43 -6.15 0.84
CA ALA A 3 -14.16 -7.15 1.88
C ALA A 3 -12.79 -7.82 1.68
N GLU A 4 -12.44 -8.11 0.43
CA GLU A 4 -11.17 -8.69 0.02
C GLU A 4 -10.01 -7.76 0.38
N PHE A 5 -10.18 -6.46 0.18
CA PHE A 5 -9.16 -5.47 0.53
C PHE A 5 -8.93 -5.40 2.05
N LYS A 6 -10.02 -5.39 2.84
CA LYS A 6 -9.91 -5.42 4.31
C LYS A 6 -9.20 -6.68 4.79
N LYS A 7 -9.60 -7.84 4.26
CA LYS A 7 -8.94 -9.12 4.56
C LYS A 7 -7.47 -9.11 4.15
N ALA A 8 -7.13 -8.63 2.96
CA ALA A 8 -5.74 -8.51 2.52
C ALA A 8 -4.93 -7.58 3.45
N ALA A 9 -5.54 -6.51 3.96
CA ALA A 9 -4.87 -5.60 4.89
C ALA A 9 -4.56 -6.27 6.23
N GLU A 10 -5.47 -7.09 6.74
CA GLU A 10 -5.24 -7.94 7.91
C GLU A 10 -4.18 -9.00 7.63
N ASP A 11 -4.29 -9.69 6.49
CA ASP A 11 -3.41 -10.79 6.13
C ASP A 11 -1.97 -10.33 5.87
N SER A 12 -1.77 -9.12 5.34
CA SER A 12 -0.43 -8.53 5.14
C SER A 12 0.37 -8.40 6.42
N ARG A 13 -0.31 -8.36 7.58
CA ARG A 13 0.31 -8.27 8.91
C ARG A 13 0.67 -9.64 9.49
N LYS A 14 0.20 -10.73 8.89
CA LYS A 14 0.44 -12.12 9.32
C LYS A 14 1.44 -12.85 8.41
N LEU A 15 2.24 -12.10 7.65
CA LEU A 15 3.33 -12.69 6.88
C LEU A 15 4.42 -13.18 7.83
N LYS A 16 4.94 -14.39 7.60
CA LYS A 16 5.99 -14.99 8.44
C LYS A 16 7.31 -14.24 8.40
N GLN A 17 7.52 -13.48 7.33
CA GLN A 17 8.71 -12.66 7.14
C GLN A 17 8.31 -11.26 6.68
N LYS A 18 9.14 -10.28 7.06
CA LYS A 18 8.93 -8.88 6.70
C LYS A 18 9.22 -8.68 5.20
N PRO A 19 8.29 -8.08 4.42
CA PRO A 19 8.56 -7.69 3.04
C PRO A 19 9.73 -6.70 2.94
N ASN A 20 10.34 -6.63 1.75
CA ASN A 20 11.40 -5.66 1.51
C ASN A 20 10.86 -4.22 1.44
N GLN A 21 11.76 -3.25 1.40
CA GLN A 21 11.37 -1.83 1.43
C GLN A 21 10.45 -1.43 0.28
N ASP A 22 10.70 -1.93 -0.94
CA ASP A 22 9.90 -1.58 -2.12
C ASP A 22 8.49 -2.16 -2.02
N GLU A 23 8.36 -3.42 -1.59
CA GLU A 23 7.06 -4.06 -1.35
C GLU A 23 6.27 -3.36 -0.23
N LEU A 24 6.94 -2.88 0.81
CA LEU A 24 6.30 -2.07 1.86
C LEU A 24 5.78 -0.73 1.32
N LEU A 25 6.52 -0.10 0.39
CA LEU A 25 6.09 1.14 -0.26
C LEU A 25 4.92 0.90 -1.23
N GLU A 26 4.91 -0.23 -1.94
CA GLU A 26 3.79 -0.65 -2.79
C GLU A 26 2.54 -0.96 -1.97
N LEU A 27 2.68 -1.69 -0.86
CA LEU A 27 1.59 -1.92 0.09
C LEU A 27 1.04 -0.59 0.61
N TYR A 28 1.92 0.32 1.04
CA TYR A 28 1.50 1.63 1.55
C TYR A 28 0.75 2.44 0.50
N SER A 29 1.31 2.62 -0.69
CA SER A 29 0.75 3.46 -1.75
C SER A 29 -0.60 2.92 -2.25
N ASN A 30 -0.72 1.63 -2.51
CA ASN A 30 -1.98 1.02 -2.91
C ASN A 30 -3.01 1.02 -1.76
N PHE A 31 -2.58 0.84 -0.51
CA PHE A 31 -3.51 0.91 0.63
C PHE A 31 -4.08 2.32 0.78
N LYS A 32 -3.24 3.35 0.73
CA LYS A 32 -3.64 4.76 0.86
C LYS A 32 -4.52 5.21 -0.31
N GLN A 33 -4.16 4.83 -1.53
CA GLN A 33 -5.00 5.13 -2.69
C GLN A 33 -6.33 4.36 -2.65
N GLY A 34 -6.31 3.10 -2.20
CA GLY A 34 -7.50 2.28 -2.08
C GLY A 34 -8.43 2.72 -0.95
N SER A 35 -7.89 3.28 0.14
CA SER A 35 -8.66 3.79 1.27
C SER A 35 -9.28 5.16 1.01
N GLN A 36 -8.58 6.04 0.28
CA GLN A 36 -8.93 7.46 0.17
C GLN A 36 -9.17 8.13 1.54
N ASP A 37 -8.52 7.63 2.58
CA ASP A 37 -8.71 8.10 3.95
C ASP A 37 -7.37 8.36 4.67
N PRO A 38 -7.02 9.64 4.89
CA PRO A 38 -7.50 10.79 4.10
C PRO A 38 -7.11 10.66 2.62
N PRO A 39 -7.79 11.37 1.69
CA PRO A 39 -7.42 11.41 0.28
C PRO A 39 -6.09 12.13 0.07
N PHE A 40 -5.41 11.84 -1.05
CA PHE A 40 -4.07 12.34 -1.33
C PHE A 40 -3.95 13.87 -1.27
N GLU A 41 -4.96 14.58 -1.77
CA GLU A 41 -5.01 16.05 -1.82
C GLU A 41 -4.98 16.70 -0.43
N LYS A 42 -5.31 15.96 0.64
CA LYS A 42 -5.29 16.44 2.03
C LYS A 42 -3.99 16.12 2.75
N ILE A 43 -3.02 15.54 2.06
CA ILE A 43 -1.75 15.13 2.65
C ILE A 43 -0.68 16.15 2.33
N ASP A 44 -0.12 16.71 3.39
CA ASP A 44 1.02 17.61 3.27
C ASP A 44 2.26 16.88 2.78
N LYS A 45 3.03 17.57 1.94
CA LYS A 45 4.30 17.05 1.44
C LYS A 45 5.30 16.97 2.59
N PRO A 46 5.97 15.81 2.79
CA PRO A 46 6.98 15.66 3.83
C PRO A 46 8.13 16.65 3.70
N GLY A 47 8.68 17.08 4.85
CA GLY A 47 9.83 17.98 4.91
C GLY A 47 11.09 17.37 4.31
N MET A 48 12.06 18.22 3.93
CA MET A 48 13.29 17.82 3.23
C MET A 48 14.10 16.72 3.95
N PHE A 49 14.07 16.71 5.28
CA PHE A 49 14.84 15.77 6.12
C PHE A 49 14.08 14.48 6.45
N ASP A 50 12.77 14.40 6.16
CA ASP A 50 11.98 13.17 6.35
C ASP A 50 12.08 12.27 5.11
N LEU A 51 13.19 11.53 5.01
CA LEU A 51 13.45 10.64 3.87
C LEU A 51 12.40 9.52 3.78
N THR A 52 11.93 9.01 4.90
CA THR A 52 10.94 7.90 4.94
C THR A 52 9.56 8.38 4.52
N GLY A 53 9.10 9.51 5.08
CA GLY A 53 7.85 10.14 4.67
C GLY A 53 7.89 10.51 3.20
N LYS A 54 9.01 11.08 2.72
CA LYS A 54 9.19 11.41 1.30
C LYS A 54 9.10 10.18 0.40
N ALA A 55 9.70 9.05 0.77
CA ALA A 55 9.59 7.80 0.02
C ALA A 55 8.14 7.32 -0.08
N LYS A 56 7.42 7.33 1.05
CA LYS A 56 5.99 6.96 1.12
C LYS A 56 5.11 7.89 0.29
N TYR A 57 5.29 9.20 0.45
CA TYR A 57 4.57 10.22 -0.31
C TYR A 57 4.81 10.07 -1.81
N ASN A 58 6.08 9.93 -2.22
CA ASN A 58 6.43 9.74 -3.64
C ASN A 58 5.85 8.43 -4.20
N ALA A 59 5.85 7.34 -3.43
CA ALA A 59 5.25 6.08 -3.87
C ALA A 59 3.74 6.24 -4.09
N TRP A 60 3.03 6.92 -3.18
CA TRP A 60 1.60 7.18 -3.34
C TRP A 60 1.31 8.18 -4.48
N GLN A 61 2.08 9.26 -4.59
CA GLN A 61 1.99 10.22 -5.70
C GLN A 61 2.10 9.51 -7.06
N LYS A 62 3.04 8.57 -7.23
CA LYS A 62 3.15 7.79 -8.48
C LYS A 62 1.87 7.03 -8.83
N VAL A 63 1.19 6.45 -7.83
CA VAL A 63 -0.07 5.73 -8.02
C VAL A 63 -1.20 6.69 -8.42
N VAL A 64 -1.23 7.89 -7.82
CA VAL A 64 -2.17 8.97 -8.15
C VAL A 64 -1.93 9.51 -9.57
N ASP A 65 -0.68 9.83 -9.91
CA ASP A 65 -0.27 10.36 -11.22
C ASP A 65 -0.55 9.37 -12.36
N ALA A 66 -0.47 8.07 -12.06
CA ALA A 66 -0.86 7.01 -12.99
C ALA A 66 -2.39 6.92 -13.22
N GLY A 67 -3.20 7.74 -12.54
CA GLY A 67 -4.65 7.72 -12.65
C GLY A 67 -5.29 6.49 -12.00
N THR A 68 -4.60 5.85 -11.06
CA THR A 68 -5.09 4.62 -10.43
C THR A 68 -6.31 4.94 -9.56
N THR A 69 -7.47 4.40 -9.93
CA THR A 69 -8.70 4.59 -9.15
C THR A 69 -8.62 3.86 -7.80
N PRO A 70 -9.41 4.26 -6.78
CA PRO A 70 -9.44 3.54 -5.51
C PRO A 70 -9.78 2.06 -5.66
N ALA A 71 -10.67 1.71 -6.58
CA ALA A 71 -11.03 0.32 -6.86
C ALA A 71 -9.85 -0.46 -7.47
N ALA A 72 -9.13 0.13 -8.44
CA ALA A 72 -7.95 -0.49 -9.02
C ALA A 72 -6.82 -0.66 -8.00
N ALA A 73 -6.59 0.34 -7.14
CA ALA A 73 -5.62 0.26 -6.05
C ALA A 73 -5.96 -0.84 -5.03
N GLN A 74 -7.26 -1.02 -4.70
CA GLN A 74 -7.70 -2.12 -3.84
C GLN A 74 -7.41 -3.49 -4.49
N ALA A 75 -7.71 -3.65 -5.79
CA ALA A 75 -7.42 -4.88 -6.52
C ALA A 75 -5.91 -5.18 -6.60
N ASN A 76 -5.09 -4.16 -6.89
CA ASN A 76 -3.63 -4.26 -6.90
C ASN A 76 -3.08 -4.65 -5.52
N TYR A 77 -3.61 -4.04 -4.46
CA TYR A 77 -3.22 -4.35 -3.08
C TYR A 77 -3.51 -5.81 -2.73
N VAL A 78 -4.71 -6.31 -3.06
CA VAL A 78 -5.08 -7.72 -2.84
C VAL A 78 -4.12 -8.65 -3.59
N LYS A 79 -3.89 -8.37 -4.89
CA LYS A 79 -2.96 -9.16 -5.71
C LYS A 79 -1.54 -9.17 -5.14
N LEU A 80 -1.06 -8.02 -4.67
CA LEU A 80 0.25 -7.89 -4.05
C LEU A 80 0.34 -8.75 -2.78
N VAL A 81 -0.63 -8.64 -1.87
CA VAL A 81 -0.65 -9.42 -0.63
C VAL A 81 -0.66 -10.93 -0.91
N GLU A 82 -1.44 -11.40 -1.89
CA GLU A 82 -1.43 -12.81 -2.28
C GLU A 82 -0.06 -13.27 -2.83
N GLY A 83 0.64 -12.39 -3.55
CA GLY A 83 2.02 -12.65 -3.96
C GLY A 83 2.99 -12.72 -2.77
N LEU A 84 2.85 -11.80 -1.82
CA LEU A 84 3.68 -11.75 -0.61
C LEU A 84 3.46 -12.96 0.29
N LYS A 85 2.23 -13.46 0.42
CA LYS A 85 1.94 -14.71 1.15
C LYS A 85 2.71 -15.89 0.58
N LYS A 86 2.79 -16.00 -0.75
CA LYS A 86 3.55 -17.08 -1.42
C LYS A 86 5.05 -16.93 -1.22
N LYS A 87 5.55 -15.68 -1.24
CA LYS A 87 6.98 -15.37 -1.14
C LYS A 87 7.52 -15.49 0.28
N TYR A 88 6.79 -14.98 1.26
CA TYR A 88 7.23 -14.83 2.64
C TYR A 88 6.60 -15.82 3.60
N GLY A 89 5.63 -16.61 3.15
CA GLY A 89 4.81 -17.46 4.00
C GLY A 89 3.76 -16.66 4.77
N PHE A 90 2.73 -17.36 5.23
CA PHE A 90 1.56 -16.77 5.87
C PHE A 90 1.16 -17.61 7.09
N ASP A 91 0.92 -16.94 8.22
CA ASP A 91 0.35 -17.50 9.43
C ASP A 91 -1.16 -17.22 9.43
N GLY A 92 -1.87 -18.02 8.64
CA GLY A 92 -3.31 -17.94 8.43
C GLY A 92 -4.10 -18.83 9.37
#